data_AF-A0A4Q8D0N1-F1
#
_entry.id   AF-A0A4Q8D0N1-F1
#
_cell.length_a   1.000
_cell.length_b   1.000
_cell.length_c   1.000
_cell.angle_alpha   90.00
_cell.angle_beta   90.00
_cell.angle_gamma   90.00
#
_symmetry.space_group_name_H-M   'P 1'
#
loop_
_entity.id
_entity.type
_entity.pdbx_description
1 polymer ?
#
loop_
_entity_poly.entity_id
_entity_poly.type
_entity_poly.pdbx_seq_one_letter_code
_entity_poly.pdbx_strand_id
1 'polypeptide(L)'
;MASALSATPAVLTVELKPEHIMRQRPPEALSRDNAELLAAPIADDLRRIVGEEIAEAGLVMPAALYDLTELLRPGLPMVEALLDIYRGSLRGGSFIPQLLTLGSNAGRFPESAIAPLRRPGSGPLLVIPFALVAPGEQLDPLRQKLESVLLEKGRAGLATDRALRQLMGIEPVNLSYATFHDLSALMKVQLEHAEFGPLWQLIEAALYRPDSVEDCQLETGNRFIGSGGAVWTPWMSFDAWASNHQSAPEDAIEGYGAWMRNQRQYMAGFESHGMTVHPVIPTRGGEAGDPEIALSVAQAHAISEEQPWYREIITENPQAEQAAIVTVTEQADPELGPVAYTALVQAADGELITLVHDYPVRPEGMQAIIGHWQARAESLGATWQMERPGRINAAGNPAYLQPWLNYEGNA
;
A
#
# COMPACT_ATOMS: atom_id res chain seq x y z
N MET A 1 9.50 -30.69 -28.44
CA MET A 1 8.93 -30.04 -27.23
C MET A 1 9.11 -28.56 -27.42
N ALA A 2 8.04 -27.75 -27.33
CA ALA A 2 8.20 -26.30 -27.39
C ALA A 2 9.02 -25.86 -26.18
N SER A 3 10.11 -25.12 -26.40
CA SER A 3 10.91 -24.54 -25.32
C SER A 3 10.04 -23.65 -24.45
N ALA A 4 10.19 -23.72 -23.13
CA ALA A 4 9.45 -22.87 -22.22
C ALA A 4 9.75 -21.39 -22.51
N LEU A 5 8.69 -20.59 -22.70
CA LEU A 5 8.81 -19.15 -22.89
C LEU A 5 9.10 -18.48 -21.55
N SER A 6 10.07 -17.56 -21.58
CA SER A 6 10.45 -16.68 -20.49
C SER A 6 10.10 -15.23 -20.83
N ALA A 7 10.05 -14.37 -19.81
CA ALA A 7 9.86 -12.94 -19.96
C ALA A 7 11.03 -12.18 -19.31
N THR A 8 11.43 -11.07 -19.92
CA THR A 8 12.34 -10.09 -19.33
C THR A 8 11.59 -8.76 -19.26
N PRO A 9 11.17 -8.32 -18.07
CA PRO A 9 10.41 -7.08 -17.90
C PRO A 9 11.33 -5.86 -17.94
N ALA A 10 10.82 -4.79 -18.52
CA ALA A 10 11.44 -3.47 -18.52
C ALA A 10 10.34 -2.40 -18.61
N VAL A 11 10.72 -1.13 -18.49
CA VAL A 11 9.76 -0.02 -18.49
C VAL A 11 10.26 1.12 -19.37
N LEU A 12 9.33 1.88 -19.93
CA LEU A 12 9.58 3.26 -20.32
C LEU A 12 9.16 4.15 -19.16
N THR A 13 10.11 4.81 -18.51
CA THR A 13 9.85 5.81 -17.49
C THR A 13 9.37 7.10 -18.12
N VAL A 14 8.39 7.72 -17.48
CA VAL A 14 7.72 8.94 -17.91
C VAL A 14 7.71 9.91 -16.74
N GLU A 15 8.68 10.81 -16.74
CA GLU A 15 8.79 11.84 -15.73
C GLU A 15 7.95 13.06 -16.15
N LEU A 16 7.02 13.46 -15.30
CA LEU A 16 6.12 14.58 -15.46
C LEU A 16 6.48 15.67 -14.46
N LYS A 17 6.08 16.92 -14.75
CA LYS A 17 6.20 17.98 -13.74
C LYS A 17 5.23 17.70 -12.58
N PRO A 18 5.66 17.81 -11.31
CA PRO A 18 4.83 17.53 -10.15
C PRO A 18 3.48 18.26 -10.16
N GLU A 19 3.45 19.53 -10.59
CA GLU A 19 2.22 20.34 -10.63
C GLU A 19 1.09 19.76 -11.51
N HIS A 20 1.42 18.94 -12.52
CA HIS A 20 0.44 18.40 -13.45
C HIS A 20 -0.19 17.09 -12.99
N ILE A 21 0.50 16.30 -12.15
CA ILE A 21 0.04 14.95 -11.79
C ILE A 21 -0.39 14.81 -10.33
N MET A 22 0.25 15.52 -9.39
CA MET A 22 -0.01 15.30 -7.95
C MET A 22 -1.45 15.61 -7.52
N ARG A 23 -2.20 16.39 -8.30
CA ARG A 23 -3.62 16.74 -8.03
C ARG A 23 -4.61 16.06 -8.98
N GLN A 24 -4.11 15.35 -9.98
CA GLN A 24 -4.93 14.76 -11.03
C GLN A 24 -4.77 13.24 -11.01
N ARG A 25 -5.64 12.55 -11.74
CA ARG A 25 -5.45 11.13 -12.01
C ARG A 25 -4.58 11.00 -13.26
N PRO A 26 -3.72 9.98 -13.35
CA PRO A 26 -3.10 9.61 -14.62
C PRO A 26 -4.15 9.50 -15.75
N PRO A 27 -3.79 9.78 -17.01
CA PRO A 27 -4.66 9.60 -18.18
C PRO A 27 -5.27 8.20 -18.28
N GLU A 28 -6.39 8.09 -19.01
CA GLU A 28 -6.98 6.78 -19.35
C GLU A 28 -6.02 5.94 -20.20
N ALA A 29 -6.13 4.61 -20.09
CA ALA A 29 -5.43 3.72 -21.00
C ALA A 29 -5.84 3.98 -22.46
N LEU A 30 -4.87 3.95 -23.37
CA LEU A 30 -5.11 4.16 -24.80
C LEU A 30 -6.10 3.12 -25.34
N SER A 31 -6.89 3.50 -26.35
CA SER A 31 -7.69 2.54 -27.10
C SER A 31 -6.80 1.52 -27.81
N ARG A 32 -7.37 0.38 -28.19
CA ARG A 32 -6.67 -0.63 -29.00
C ARG A 32 -5.96 -0.03 -30.22
N ASP A 33 -6.64 0.81 -30.98
CA ASP A 33 -6.08 1.41 -32.20
C ASP A 33 -4.91 2.35 -31.90
N ASN A 34 -5.01 3.13 -30.80
CA ASN A 34 -3.93 4.03 -30.39
C ASN A 34 -2.76 3.28 -29.72
N ALA A 35 -3.01 2.12 -29.12
CA ALA A 35 -1.98 1.30 -28.47
C ALA A 35 -0.91 0.82 -29.48
N GLU A 36 -1.34 0.41 -30.68
CA GLU A 36 -0.42 -0.01 -31.76
C GLU A 36 0.46 1.16 -32.24
N LEU A 37 -0.09 2.37 -32.32
CA LEU A 37 0.65 3.57 -32.72
C LEU A 37 1.75 3.96 -31.73
N LEU A 38 1.56 3.70 -30.43
CA LEU A 38 2.56 3.96 -29.40
C LEU A 38 3.68 2.90 -29.37
N ALA A 39 3.34 1.64 -29.65
CA ALA A 39 4.29 0.54 -29.49
C ALA A 39 5.36 0.49 -30.58
N ALA A 40 5.03 0.91 -31.81
CA ALA A 40 5.99 0.94 -32.92
C ALA A 40 7.25 1.80 -32.62
N PRO A 41 7.13 3.08 -32.22
CA PRO A 41 8.31 3.89 -31.91
C PRO A 41 9.08 3.38 -30.67
N ILE A 42 8.41 2.71 -29.72
CA ILE A 42 9.06 2.05 -28.58
C ILE A 42 9.93 0.88 -29.05
N ALA A 43 9.41 0.02 -29.92
CA ALA A 43 10.18 -1.09 -30.49
C ALA A 43 11.37 -0.58 -31.33
N ASP A 44 11.20 0.51 -32.07
CA ASP A 44 12.28 1.17 -32.83
C ASP A 44 13.37 1.72 -31.91
N ASP A 45 12.99 2.35 -30.80
CA ASP A 45 13.94 2.82 -29.79
C ASP A 45 14.74 1.67 -29.18
N LEU A 46 14.08 0.57 -28.79
CA LEU A 46 14.76 -0.58 -28.20
C LEU A 46 15.75 -1.20 -29.19
N ARG A 47 15.39 -1.33 -30.47
CA ARG A 47 16.33 -1.79 -31.51
C ARG A 47 17.52 -0.86 -31.68
N ARG A 48 17.28 0.45 -31.69
CA ARG A 48 18.34 1.47 -31.80
C ARG A 48 19.29 1.47 -30.60
N ILE A 49 18.76 1.29 -29.39
CA ILE A 49 19.52 1.38 -28.14
C ILE A 49 20.25 0.07 -27.86
N VAL A 50 19.52 -1.04 -27.88
CA VAL A 50 19.98 -2.35 -27.44
C VAL A 50 20.56 -3.13 -28.61
N GLY A 51 19.93 -3.11 -29.79
CA GLY A 51 20.39 -3.80 -31.00
C GLY A 51 19.27 -4.52 -31.75
N GLU A 52 19.56 -4.96 -32.97
CA GLU A 52 18.58 -5.59 -33.88
C GLU A 52 18.03 -6.92 -33.36
N GLU A 53 18.73 -7.60 -32.45
CA GLU A 53 18.26 -8.86 -31.84
C GLU A 53 16.96 -8.71 -31.03
N ILE A 54 16.58 -7.48 -30.67
CA ILE A 54 15.25 -7.19 -30.09
C ILE A 54 14.12 -7.69 -31.01
N ALA A 55 14.30 -7.64 -32.34
CA ALA A 55 13.31 -8.11 -33.30
C ALA A 55 13.11 -9.64 -33.28
N GLU A 56 14.04 -10.38 -32.67
CA GLU A 56 13.94 -11.83 -32.50
C GLU A 56 13.18 -12.21 -31.22
N ALA A 57 12.88 -11.23 -30.35
CA ALA A 57 12.00 -11.39 -29.20
C ALA A 57 10.61 -10.85 -29.52
N GLY A 58 9.60 -11.47 -28.92
CA GLY A 58 8.29 -10.85 -28.79
C GLY A 58 8.35 -9.65 -27.87
N LEU A 59 7.49 -8.65 -28.11
CA LEU A 59 7.28 -7.54 -27.18
C LEU A 59 5.80 -7.47 -26.83
N VAL A 60 5.48 -7.48 -25.55
CA VAL A 60 4.11 -7.28 -25.04
C VAL A 60 4.08 -6.08 -24.12
N MET A 61 3.11 -5.17 -24.32
CA MET A 61 2.98 -3.99 -23.49
C MET A 61 1.52 -3.53 -23.33
N PRO A 62 1.09 -3.12 -22.13
CA PRO A 62 -0.10 -2.32 -21.97
C PRO A 62 0.17 -0.86 -22.36
N ALA A 63 -0.74 -0.27 -23.13
CA ALA A 63 -0.68 1.12 -23.54
C ALA A 63 -1.34 2.03 -22.49
N ALA A 64 -0.78 2.03 -21.28
CA ALA A 64 -1.25 2.81 -20.15
C ALA A 64 -0.09 3.24 -19.25
N LEU A 65 -0.31 4.29 -18.46
CA LEU A 65 0.62 4.74 -17.42
C LEU A 65 0.27 4.10 -16.08
N TYR A 66 1.30 3.67 -15.37
CA TYR A 66 1.22 3.04 -14.06
C TYR A 66 2.10 3.78 -13.07
N ASP A 67 1.68 3.79 -11.81
CA ASP A 67 2.55 4.14 -10.69
C ASP A 67 3.56 3.00 -10.45
N LEU A 68 4.76 3.32 -9.94
CA LEU A 68 5.80 2.33 -9.68
C LEU A 68 5.32 1.26 -8.68
N THR A 69 4.48 1.64 -7.73
CA THR A 69 3.89 0.75 -6.73
C THR A 69 3.01 -0.33 -7.35
N GLU A 70 2.45 -0.10 -8.54
CA GLU A 70 1.66 -1.09 -9.29
C GLU A 70 2.53 -2.19 -9.92
N LEU A 71 3.82 -1.90 -10.18
CA LEU A 71 4.77 -2.82 -10.81
C LEU A 71 5.63 -3.55 -9.78
N LEU A 72 6.10 -2.84 -8.77
CA LEU A 72 6.98 -3.35 -7.72
C LEU A 72 6.16 -4.07 -6.64
N ARG A 73 5.50 -5.16 -7.05
CA ARG A 73 4.64 -5.98 -6.19
C ARG A 73 5.24 -7.38 -6.02
N PRO A 74 5.15 -8.01 -4.83
CA PRO A 74 5.61 -9.38 -4.62
C PRO A 74 4.99 -10.34 -5.64
N GLY A 75 5.80 -11.27 -6.16
CA GLY A 75 5.41 -12.21 -7.22
C GLY A 75 5.35 -11.60 -8.63
N LEU A 76 5.61 -10.30 -8.80
CA LEU A 76 5.66 -9.63 -10.11
C LEU A 76 4.43 -9.88 -11.01
N PRO A 77 3.19 -9.68 -10.51
CA PRO A 77 1.96 -10.06 -11.21
C PRO A 77 1.81 -9.41 -12.59
N MET A 78 2.34 -8.20 -12.79
CA MET A 78 2.37 -7.55 -14.10
C MET A 78 3.17 -8.38 -15.13
N VAL A 79 4.32 -8.93 -14.74
CA VAL A 79 5.19 -9.71 -15.63
C VAL A 79 4.54 -11.03 -16.00
N GLU A 80 3.95 -11.70 -15.01
CA GLU A 80 3.21 -12.95 -15.21
C GLU A 80 2.03 -12.75 -16.16
N ALA A 81 1.21 -11.72 -15.92
CA ALA A 81 0.06 -11.40 -16.76
C ALA A 81 0.46 -11.09 -18.21
N LEU A 82 1.52 -10.29 -18.43
CA LEU A 82 2.00 -9.98 -19.77
C LEU A 82 2.52 -11.24 -20.50
N LEU A 83 3.24 -12.11 -19.79
CA LEU A 83 3.73 -13.37 -20.34
C LEU A 83 2.57 -14.31 -20.73
N ASP A 84 1.55 -14.42 -19.88
CA ASP A 84 0.38 -15.26 -20.15
C ASP A 84 -0.47 -14.73 -21.31
N ILE A 85 -0.64 -13.41 -21.41
CA ILE A 85 -1.27 -12.75 -22.55
C ILE A 85 -0.49 -13.06 -23.84
N TYR A 86 0.84 -12.95 -23.82
CA TYR A 86 1.67 -13.28 -24.97
C TYR A 86 1.52 -14.76 -25.35
N ARG A 87 1.60 -15.68 -24.38
CA ARG A 87 1.40 -17.13 -24.62
C ARG A 87 0.04 -17.42 -25.25
N GLY A 88 -1.02 -16.79 -24.76
CA GLY A 88 -2.38 -16.96 -25.27
C GLY A 88 -2.52 -16.56 -26.74
N SER A 89 -1.81 -15.51 -27.17
CA SER A 89 -1.85 -15.05 -28.56
C SER A 89 -1.21 -16.01 -29.57
N LEU A 90 -0.31 -16.90 -29.13
CA LEU A 90 0.28 -17.95 -29.98
C LEU A 90 -0.69 -19.10 -30.28
N ARG A 91 -1.83 -19.17 -29.58
CA ARG A 91 -2.88 -20.21 -29.76
C ARG A 91 -2.34 -21.64 -29.74
N GLY A 92 -1.33 -21.91 -28.91
CA GLY A 92 -0.66 -23.21 -28.80
C GLY A 92 0.32 -23.53 -29.94
N GLY A 93 0.57 -22.58 -30.85
CA GLY A 93 1.59 -22.69 -31.89
C GLY A 93 3.02 -22.50 -31.35
N SER A 94 3.99 -22.68 -32.26
CA SER A 94 5.40 -22.38 -31.99
C SER A 94 5.61 -20.90 -31.67
N PHE A 95 6.69 -20.59 -30.96
CA PHE A 95 7.12 -19.21 -30.74
C PHE A 95 7.35 -18.49 -32.08
N ILE A 96 6.73 -17.33 -32.22
CA ILE A 96 6.94 -16.37 -33.31
C ILE A 96 7.08 -15.00 -32.64
N PRO A 97 8.15 -14.23 -32.91
CA PRO A 97 8.28 -12.86 -32.43
C PRO A 97 7.14 -11.99 -32.98
N GLN A 98 6.47 -11.25 -32.11
CA GLN A 98 5.38 -10.36 -32.46
C GLN A 98 5.32 -9.18 -31.48
N LEU A 99 4.86 -8.04 -31.98
CA LEU A 99 4.55 -6.85 -31.19
C LEU A 99 3.08 -6.92 -30.77
N LEU A 100 2.84 -7.14 -29.48
CA LEU A 100 1.51 -7.27 -28.89
C LEU A 100 1.23 -6.08 -27.97
N THR A 101 0.13 -5.41 -28.21
CA THR A 101 -0.29 -4.25 -27.41
C THR A 101 -1.63 -4.49 -26.74
N LEU A 102 -1.77 -3.97 -25.52
CA LEU A 102 -3.02 -4.02 -24.77
C LEU A 102 -3.56 -2.60 -24.64
N GLY A 103 -4.63 -2.32 -25.37
CA GLY A 103 -5.41 -1.10 -25.25
C GLY A 103 -6.78 -1.38 -24.67
N SER A 104 -7.42 -0.34 -24.14
CA SER A 104 -8.80 -0.39 -23.70
C SER A 104 -9.77 -0.52 -24.88
N ASN A 105 -10.91 -1.14 -24.63
CA ASN A 105 -12.06 -1.11 -25.52
C ASN A 105 -13.25 -0.51 -24.77
N ALA A 106 -13.77 0.62 -25.24
CA ALA A 106 -14.82 1.38 -24.56
C ALA A 106 -14.52 1.64 -23.06
N GLY A 107 -13.26 1.99 -22.75
CA GLY A 107 -12.80 2.27 -21.38
C GLY A 107 -12.57 1.04 -20.50
N ARG A 108 -12.73 -0.18 -21.03
CA ARG A 108 -12.44 -1.42 -20.29
C ARG A 108 -11.11 -1.99 -20.73
N PHE A 109 -10.23 -2.26 -19.76
CA PHE A 109 -8.96 -2.93 -20.01
C PHE A 109 -9.17 -4.44 -20.22
N PRO A 110 -8.44 -5.11 -21.13
CA PRO A 110 -8.69 -6.51 -21.47
C PRO A 110 -8.55 -7.49 -20.29
N GLU A 111 -7.60 -7.22 -19.41
CA GLU A 111 -7.36 -8.00 -18.20
C GLU A 111 -7.48 -7.08 -16.99
N SER A 112 -8.46 -7.36 -16.12
CA SER A 112 -8.74 -6.52 -14.94
C SER A 112 -7.58 -6.50 -13.95
N ALA A 113 -6.81 -7.59 -13.86
CA ALA A 113 -5.69 -7.70 -12.93
C ALA A 113 -4.53 -6.74 -13.24
N ILE A 114 -4.43 -6.28 -14.50
CA ILE A 114 -3.42 -5.32 -14.95
C ILE A 114 -4.04 -4.01 -15.47
N ALA A 115 -5.31 -3.74 -15.15
CA ALA A 115 -5.89 -2.44 -15.44
C ALA A 115 -5.17 -1.37 -14.58
N PRO A 116 -4.76 -0.22 -15.16
CA PRO A 116 -4.08 0.82 -14.40
C PRO A 116 -5.01 1.40 -13.33
N LEU A 117 -4.52 1.53 -12.10
CA LEU A 117 -5.33 1.98 -10.97
C LEU A 117 -5.67 3.48 -11.02
N ARG A 118 -4.78 4.29 -11.63
CA ARG A 118 -4.98 5.73 -11.86
C ARG A 118 -5.41 6.49 -10.60
N ARG A 119 -4.75 6.18 -9.48
CA ARG A 119 -5.05 6.80 -8.18
C ARG A 119 -4.72 8.30 -8.24
N PRO A 120 -5.55 9.19 -7.68
CA PRO A 120 -5.14 10.56 -7.43
C PRO A 120 -3.89 10.60 -6.56
N GLY A 121 -2.98 11.52 -6.83
CA GLY A 121 -1.76 11.67 -6.02
C GLY A 121 -0.61 10.75 -6.42
N SER A 122 -0.69 10.05 -7.56
CA SER A 122 0.48 9.37 -8.15
C SER A 122 1.65 10.35 -8.31
N GLY A 123 2.86 9.82 -8.13
CA GLY A 123 4.09 10.62 -8.19
C GLY A 123 4.38 11.19 -9.59
N PRO A 124 5.34 12.12 -9.70
CA PRO A 124 5.79 12.67 -10.99
C PRO A 124 6.37 11.62 -11.93
N LEU A 125 6.82 10.48 -11.41
CA LEU A 125 7.38 9.40 -12.20
C LEU A 125 6.32 8.32 -12.41
N LEU A 126 5.87 8.18 -13.65
CA LEU A 126 5.01 7.07 -14.08
C LEU A 126 5.80 6.17 -15.04
N VAL A 127 5.23 5.01 -15.35
CA VAL A 127 5.88 4.03 -16.22
C VAL A 127 4.90 3.39 -17.19
N ILE A 128 5.42 3.01 -18.36
CA ILE A 128 4.76 2.07 -19.28
C ILE A 128 5.55 0.77 -19.22
N PRO A 129 5.02 -0.29 -18.59
CA PRO A 129 5.72 -1.57 -18.54
C PRO A 129 5.69 -2.24 -19.91
N PHE A 130 6.69 -3.09 -20.17
CA PHE A 130 6.68 -4.03 -21.27
C PHE A 130 7.49 -5.27 -20.88
N ALA A 131 7.25 -6.37 -21.59
CA ALA A 131 8.06 -7.58 -21.44
C ALA A 131 8.54 -8.04 -22.81
N LEU A 132 9.83 -8.39 -22.87
CA LEU A 132 10.38 -9.15 -23.98
C LEU A 132 10.18 -10.64 -23.74
N VAL A 133 9.65 -11.35 -24.72
CA VAL A 133 9.26 -12.77 -24.59
C VAL A 133 9.97 -13.60 -25.65
N ALA A 134 10.68 -14.63 -25.22
CA ALA A 134 11.35 -15.59 -26.10
C ALA A 134 11.62 -16.91 -25.34
N PRO A 135 12.03 -18.00 -26.02
CA PRO A 135 12.66 -19.13 -25.36
C PRO A 135 13.80 -18.70 -24.43
N GLY A 136 13.91 -19.31 -23.25
CA GLY A 136 14.88 -18.89 -22.22
C GLY A 136 16.32 -18.73 -22.73
N GLU A 137 16.83 -19.73 -23.45
CA GLU A 137 18.19 -19.72 -24.03
C GLU A 137 18.42 -18.55 -25.01
N GLN A 138 17.38 -18.08 -25.69
CA GLN A 138 17.44 -16.92 -26.58
C GLN A 138 17.33 -15.59 -25.81
N LEU A 139 16.58 -15.58 -24.70
CA LEU A 139 16.29 -14.37 -23.94
C LEU A 139 17.41 -13.99 -22.96
N ASP A 140 18.18 -14.96 -22.45
CA ASP A 140 19.21 -14.73 -21.44
C ASP A 140 20.31 -13.74 -21.88
N PRO A 141 20.89 -13.82 -23.11
CA PRO A 141 21.85 -12.83 -23.58
C PRO A 141 21.25 -11.43 -23.69
N LEU A 142 19.99 -11.34 -24.15
CA LEU A 142 19.28 -10.08 -24.29
C LEU A 142 19.00 -9.44 -22.94
N ARG A 143 18.69 -10.23 -21.91
CA ARG A 143 18.52 -9.77 -20.53
C ARG A 143 19.80 -9.09 -20.01
N GLN A 144 20.97 -9.73 -20.16
CA GLN A 144 22.25 -9.15 -19.73
C GLN A 144 22.56 -7.85 -20.50
N LYS A 145 22.23 -7.82 -21.80
CA LYS A 145 22.40 -6.63 -22.63
C LYS A 145 21.50 -5.48 -22.19
N LEU A 146 20.23 -5.75 -21.85
CA LEU A 146 19.32 -4.73 -21.33
C LEU A 146 19.86 -4.08 -20.06
N GLU A 147 20.28 -4.87 -19.06
CA GLU A 147 20.80 -4.37 -17.78
C GLU A 147 22.03 -3.47 -17.97
N SER A 148 22.94 -3.83 -18.87
CA SER A 148 24.14 -3.03 -19.13
C SER A 148 23.88 -1.77 -19.96
N VAL A 149 22.98 -1.83 -20.94
CA VAL A 149 22.82 -0.75 -21.93
C VAL A 149 21.80 0.30 -21.48
N LEU A 150 20.68 -0.10 -20.87
CA LEU A 150 19.61 0.83 -20.54
C LEU A 150 20.03 1.83 -19.46
N LEU A 151 20.86 1.39 -18.50
CA LEU A 151 21.41 2.24 -17.45
C LEU A 151 22.17 3.46 -18.01
N GLU A 152 22.90 3.31 -19.12
CA GLU A 152 23.71 4.39 -19.71
C GLU A 152 23.03 5.11 -20.89
N LYS A 153 22.26 4.38 -21.70
CA LYS A 153 21.79 4.84 -23.03
C LYS A 153 20.28 4.73 -23.21
N GLY A 154 19.52 4.58 -22.12
CA GLY A 154 18.08 4.35 -22.14
C GLY A 154 17.20 5.48 -22.70
N ARG A 155 17.74 6.64 -23.11
CA ARG A 155 16.90 7.77 -23.53
C ARG A 155 16.00 7.46 -24.72
N ALA A 156 14.70 7.72 -24.56
CA ALA A 156 13.73 7.56 -25.62
C ALA A 156 13.91 8.56 -26.77
N GLY A 157 13.54 8.14 -27.98
CA GLY A 157 13.63 8.94 -29.19
C GLY A 157 12.48 9.95 -29.30
N LEU A 158 12.65 10.90 -30.23
CA LEU A 158 11.65 11.94 -30.51
C LEU A 158 10.31 11.38 -31.01
N ALA A 159 10.32 10.22 -31.67
CA ALA A 159 9.09 9.58 -32.15
C ALA A 159 8.23 9.10 -30.96
N THR A 160 8.85 8.46 -29.97
CA THR A 160 8.19 8.01 -28.73
C THR A 160 7.66 9.19 -27.92
N ASP A 161 8.46 10.24 -27.75
CA ASP A 161 8.04 11.48 -27.07
C ASP A 161 6.81 12.11 -27.74
N ARG A 162 6.83 12.25 -29.08
CA ARG A 162 5.69 12.78 -29.84
C ARG A 162 4.45 11.90 -29.73
N ALA A 163 4.61 10.59 -29.82
CA ALA A 163 3.51 9.65 -29.69
C ALA A 163 2.83 9.77 -28.32
N LEU A 164 3.61 9.86 -27.23
CA LEU A 164 3.07 10.06 -25.89
C LEU A 164 2.31 11.39 -25.75
N ARG A 165 2.89 12.50 -26.22
CA ARG A 165 2.23 13.81 -26.17
C ARG A 165 0.90 13.83 -26.93
N GLN A 166 0.89 13.24 -28.13
CA GLN A 166 -0.30 13.25 -29.00
C GLN A 166 -1.39 12.28 -28.53
N LEU A 167 -1.00 11.07 -28.11
CA LEU A 167 -1.97 10.01 -27.79
C LEU A 167 -2.47 10.08 -26.35
N MET A 168 -1.58 10.40 -25.39
CA MET A 168 -1.92 10.43 -23.95
C MET A 168 -2.16 11.85 -23.42
N GLY A 169 -1.85 12.90 -24.19
CA GLY A 169 -2.09 14.29 -23.77
C GLY A 169 -1.22 14.73 -22.59
N ILE A 170 -0.04 14.11 -22.42
CA ILE A 170 0.92 14.42 -21.36
C ILE A 170 2.11 15.20 -21.90
N GLU A 171 2.82 15.89 -21.02
CA GLU A 171 4.02 16.65 -21.36
C GLU A 171 5.23 16.12 -20.56
N PRO A 172 5.92 15.07 -21.06
CA PRO A 172 7.08 14.50 -20.38
C PRO A 172 8.23 15.51 -20.27
N VAL A 173 8.86 15.54 -19.11
CA VAL A 173 10.14 16.22 -18.84
C VAL A 173 11.29 15.33 -19.28
N ASN A 174 11.20 14.03 -18.96
CA ASN A 174 12.19 13.03 -19.28
C ASN A 174 11.54 11.69 -19.64
N LEU A 175 12.17 10.97 -20.57
CA LEU A 175 11.74 9.66 -21.05
C LEU A 175 12.96 8.75 -21.18
N SER A 176 12.98 7.66 -20.42
CA SER A 176 14.07 6.68 -20.47
C SER A 176 13.56 5.26 -20.30
N TYR A 177 14.13 4.33 -21.05
CA TYR A 177 13.98 2.91 -20.78
C TYR A 177 14.83 2.53 -19.57
N ALA A 178 14.30 1.65 -18.74
CA ALA A 178 14.95 1.15 -17.54
C ALA A 178 14.58 -0.32 -17.33
N THR A 179 15.47 -1.10 -16.71
CA THR A 179 15.15 -2.47 -16.31
C THR A 179 14.33 -2.49 -15.02
N PHE A 180 13.84 -3.67 -14.66
CA PHE A 180 13.20 -3.87 -13.36
C PHE A 180 14.17 -3.62 -12.18
N HIS A 181 15.46 -3.96 -12.34
CA HIS A 181 16.48 -3.70 -11.33
C HIS A 181 16.73 -2.20 -11.16
N ASP A 182 16.81 -1.46 -12.27
CA ASP A 182 16.93 0.00 -12.24
C ASP A 182 15.74 0.64 -11.52
N LEU A 183 14.52 0.15 -11.80
CA LEU A 183 13.30 0.65 -11.17
C LEU A 183 13.31 0.41 -9.66
N SER A 184 13.76 -0.77 -9.24
CA SER A 184 13.88 -1.14 -7.82
C SER A 184 14.93 -0.28 -7.11
N ALA A 185 16.08 -0.05 -7.75
CA ALA A 185 17.12 0.83 -7.23
C ALA A 185 16.63 2.29 -7.12
N LEU A 186 15.86 2.77 -8.10
CA LEU A 186 15.27 4.10 -8.06
C LEU A 186 14.26 4.25 -6.92
N MET A 187 13.36 3.27 -6.76
CA MET A 187 12.38 3.26 -5.66
C MET A 187 13.06 3.23 -4.30
N LYS A 188 14.10 2.41 -4.13
CA LYS A 188 14.93 2.38 -2.92
C LYS A 188 15.45 3.78 -2.57
N VAL A 189 16.11 4.43 -3.53
CA VAL A 189 16.68 5.77 -3.33
C VAL A 189 15.58 6.78 -2.98
N GLN A 190 14.42 6.72 -3.65
CA GLN A 190 13.30 7.62 -3.35
C GLN A 190 12.77 7.44 -1.92
N LEU A 191 12.57 6.20 -1.48
CA LEU A 191 12.11 5.90 -0.13
C LEU A 191 13.15 6.26 0.94
N GLU A 192 14.44 6.00 0.70
CA GLU A 192 15.52 6.41 1.60
C GLU A 192 15.58 7.94 1.78
N HIS A 193 15.45 8.71 0.69
CA HIS A 193 15.39 10.17 0.78
C HIS A 193 14.14 10.69 1.50
N ALA A 194 13.06 9.90 1.49
CA ALA A 194 11.82 10.21 2.20
C ALA A 194 11.77 9.63 3.62
N GLU A 195 12.89 9.10 4.14
CA GLU A 195 12.99 8.48 5.47
C GLU A 195 12.12 7.20 5.65
N PHE A 196 11.79 6.55 4.54
CA PHE A 196 11.08 5.26 4.45
C PHE A 196 12.00 4.10 4.05
N GLY A 197 13.31 4.20 4.30
CA GLY A 197 14.26 3.10 4.07
C GLY A 197 13.81 1.74 4.65
N PRO A 198 13.26 1.70 5.89
CA PRO A 198 12.76 0.44 6.45
C PRO A 198 11.52 -0.13 5.75
N LEU A 199 10.70 0.72 5.10
CA LEU A 199 9.61 0.26 4.23
C LEU A 199 10.19 -0.52 3.04
N TRP A 200 11.23 0.03 2.40
CA TRP A 200 11.89 -0.63 1.28
C TRP A 200 12.51 -1.97 1.67
N GLN A 201 13.09 -2.09 2.86
CA GLN A 201 13.68 -3.36 3.33
C GLN A 201 12.68 -4.53 3.22
N LEU A 202 11.44 -4.34 3.69
CA LEU A 202 10.42 -5.39 3.64
C LEU A 202 9.90 -5.63 2.22
N ILE A 203 9.75 -4.56 1.41
CA ILE A 203 9.33 -4.67 0.00
C ILE A 203 10.40 -5.44 -0.80
N GLU A 204 11.67 -5.09 -0.66
CA GLU A 204 12.81 -5.72 -1.33
C GLU A 204 12.90 -7.21 -0.99
N ALA A 205 12.75 -7.56 0.29
CA ALA A 205 12.73 -8.96 0.69
C ALA A 205 11.53 -9.71 0.10
N ALA A 206 10.34 -9.11 0.07
CA ALA A 206 9.18 -9.74 -0.55
C ALA A 206 9.32 -9.90 -2.09
N LEU A 207 10.10 -9.03 -2.75
CA LEU A 207 10.38 -9.12 -4.19
C LEU A 207 11.43 -10.18 -4.53
N TYR A 208 12.51 -10.27 -3.75
CA TYR A 208 13.69 -11.07 -4.11
C TYR A 208 13.95 -12.28 -3.22
N ARG A 209 13.42 -12.29 -2.00
CA ARG A 209 13.60 -13.32 -0.96
C ARG A 209 12.28 -13.63 -0.26
N PRO A 210 11.23 -14.08 -1.00
CA PRO A 210 9.89 -14.25 -0.45
C PRO A 210 9.83 -15.23 0.73
N ASP A 211 10.77 -16.19 0.79
CA ASP A 211 10.87 -17.18 1.86
C ASP A 211 11.56 -16.67 3.13
N SER A 212 12.16 -15.47 3.12
CA SER A 212 12.78 -14.89 4.31
C SER A 212 11.76 -14.17 5.19
N VAL A 213 11.96 -14.27 6.50
CA VAL A 213 11.29 -13.41 7.49
C VAL A 213 12.16 -12.19 7.72
N GLU A 214 11.60 -11.01 7.48
CA GLU A 214 12.24 -9.74 7.78
C GLU A 214 11.55 -9.09 8.97
N ASP A 215 12.34 -8.41 9.81
CA ASP A 215 11.86 -7.69 10.98
C ASP A 215 12.46 -6.29 11.00
N CYS A 216 11.59 -5.30 11.09
CA CYS A 216 11.93 -3.90 11.11
C CYS A 216 11.31 -3.24 12.34
N GLN A 217 12.12 -2.46 13.05
CA GLN A 217 11.68 -1.59 14.13
C GLN A 217 12.06 -0.15 13.81
N LEU A 218 11.11 0.77 14.00
CA LEU A 218 11.33 2.20 13.86
C LEU A 218 11.72 2.82 15.20
N GLU A 219 12.37 3.98 15.17
CA GLU A 219 12.73 4.75 16.39
C GLU A 219 11.51 5.15 17.22
N THR A 220 10.35 5.28 16.58
CA THR A 220 9.06 5.57 17.22
C THR A 220 8.46 4.36 17.96
N GLY A 221 9.05 3.18 17.81
CA GLY A 221 8.60 1.93 18.45
C GLY A 221 7.65 1.09 17.60
N ASN A 222 7.32 1.51 16.37
CA ASN A 222 6.57 0.66 15.43
C ASN A 222 7.42 -0.56 15.04
N ARG A 223 6.78 -1.72 14.92
CA ARG A 223 7.41 -2.96 14.43
C ARG A 223 6.64 -3.53 13.27
N PHE A 224 7.35 -3.99 12.24
CA PHE A 224 6.82 -4.60 11.04
C PHE A 224 7.58 -5.90 10.76
N ILE A 225 6.84 -7.00 10.69
CA ILE A 225 7.40 -8.33 10.43
C ILE A 225 6.88 -8.78 9.07
N GLY A 226 7.77 -8.91 8.08
CA GLY A 226 7.43 -9.23 6.69
C GLY A 226 7.76 -10.67 6.32
N SER A 227 6.86 -11.34 5.58
CA SER A 227 7.13 -12.65 4.96
C SER A 227 6.15 -12.91 3.80
N GLY A 228 6.62 -13.45 2.68
CA GLY A 228 5.77 -13.91 1.58
C GLY A 228 4.85 -12.84 0.96
N GLY A 229 5.22 -11.56 1.02
CA GLY A 229 4.36 -10.46 0.56
C GLY A 229 3.26 -10.04 1.54
N ALA A 230 3.32 -10.50 2.79
CA ALA A 230 2.48 -10.03 3.88
C ALA A 230 3.31 -9.39 4.99
N VAL A 231 2.71 -8.48 5.74
CA VAL A 231 3.31 -7.77 6.87
C VAL A 231 2.40 -7.87 8.08
N TRP A 232 2.96 -8.27 9.21
CA TRP A 232 2.29 -8.24 10.50
C TRP A 232 2.85 -7.11 11.35
N THR A 233 1.97 -6.36 11.98
CA THR A 233 2.36 -5.18 12.77
C THR A 233 1.57 -5.10 14.07
N PRO A 234 2.23 -5.22 15.24
CA PRO A 234 1.59 -5.05 16.53
C PRO A 234 0.95 -3.68 16.67
N TRP A 235 -0.32 -3.67 17.07
CA TRP A 235 -0.98 -2.44 17.48
C TRP A 235 -0.57 -2.08 18.91
N MET A 236 -0.72 -0.80 19.28
CA MET A 236 -0.50 -0.31 20.63
C MET A 236 -1.60 0.70 20.97
N SER A 237 -2.19 0.60 22.17
CA SER A 237 -3.13 1.61 22.67
C SER A 237 -2.40 2.86 23.12
N PHE A 238 -3.13 3.96 23.24
CA PHE A 238 -2.62 5.21 23.81
C PHE A 238 -2.13 4.99 25.25
N ASP A 239 -2.93 4.31 26.07
CA ASP A 239 -2.63 4.07 27.48
C ASP A 239 -1.39 3.19 27.64
N ALA A 240 -1.24 2.15 26.80
CA ALA A 240 -0.04 1.32 26.77
C ALA A 240 1.19 2.12 26.31
N TRP A 241 1.06 2.94 25.26
CA TRP A 241 2.14 3.81 24.80
C TRP A 241 2.59 4.75 25.93
N ALA A 242 1.66 5.45 26.59
CA ALA A 242 1.94 6.39 27.65
C ALA A 242 2.56 5.72 28.88
N SER A 243 2.08 4.53 29.25
CA SER A 243 2.64 3.73 30.34
C SER A 243 4.08 3.28 30.04
N ASN A 244 4.36 2.85 28.81
CA ASN A 244 5.70 2.41 28.40
C ASN A 244 6.73 3.55 28.45
N HIS A 245 6.29 4.78 28.17
CA HIS A 245 7.15 5.97 28.15
C HIS A 245 7.10 6.79 29.45
N GLN A 246 6.25 6.42 30.42
CA GLN A 246 6.00 7.18 31.65
C GLN A 246 5.67 8.66 31.38
N SER A 247 4.84 8.89 30.35
CA SER A 247 4.57 10.23 29.82
C SER A 247 3.35 10.88 30.45
N ALA A 248 3.47 12.18 30.74
CA ALA A 248 2.33 13.03 31.07
C ALA A 248 1.44 13.28 29.81
N PRO A 249 0.21 13.80 29.96
CA PRO A 249 -0.75 13.85 28.87
C PRO A 249 -0.29 14.60 27.61
N GLU A 250 0.36 15.76 27.77
CA GLU A 250 0.84 16.55 26.62
C GLU A 250 1.89 15.78 25.81
N ASP A 251 2.91 15.25 26.49
CA ASP A 251 3.97 14.45 25.86
C ASP A 251 3.42 13.15 25.24
N ALA A 252 2.43 12.53 25.89
CA ALA A 252 1.80 11.31 25.39
C ALA A 252 0.98 11.54 24.12
N ILE A 253 0.27 12.66 24.04
CA ILE A 253 -0.49 13.04 22.83
C ILE A 253 0.46 13.25 21.66
N GLU A 254 1.55 13.98 21.85
CA GLU A 254 2.54 14.23 20.79
C GLU A 254 3.22 12.92 20.34
N GLY A 255 3.74 12.14 21.28
CA GLY A 255 4.49 10.92 20.98
C GLY A 255 3.61 9.81 20.38
N TYR A 256 2.39 9.61 20.89
CA TYR A 256 1.45 8.66 20.29
C TYR A 256 0.98 9.13 18.90
N GLY A 257 0.81 10.44 18.70
CA GLY A 257 0.55 11.02 17.37
C GLY A 257 1.65 10.68 16.37
N ALA A 258 2.92 10.81 16.77
CA ALA A 258 4.05 10.40 15.94
C ALA A 258 4.06 8.89 15.62
N TRP A 259 3.82 8.05 16.63
CA TRP A 259 3.69 6.60 16.45
C TRP A 259 2.56 6.22 15.47
N MET A 260 1.38 6.83 15.62
CA MET A 260 0.21 6.61 14.76
C MET A 260 0.44 7.08 13.32
N ARG A 261 1.13 8.21 13.13
CA ARG A 261 1.50 8.72 11.81
C ARG A 261 2.34 7.69 11.06
N ASN A 262 3.41 7.21 11.69
CA ASN A 262 4.28 6.20 11.10
C ASN A 262 3.55 4.88 10.87
N GLN A 263 2.76 4.43 11.83
CA GLN A 263 1.95 3.22 11.70
C GLN A 263 1.09 3.26 10.43
N ARG A 264 0.30 4.32 10.25
CA ARG A 264 -0.60 4.48 9.10
C ARG A 264 0.15 4.64 7.78
N GLN A 265 1.22 5.43 7.76
CA GLN A 265 2.01 5.67 6.54
C GLN A 265 2.69 4.40 6.04
N TYR A 266 3.29 3.62 6.93
CA TYR A 266 3.94 2.36 6.56
C TYR A 266 2.92 1.32 6.10
N MET A 267 1.81 1.16 6.82
CA MET A 267 0.74 0.24 6.40
C MET A 267 0.21 0.59 4.99
N ALA A 268 -0.11 1.87 4.75
CA ALA A 268 -0.55 2.33 3.43
C ALA A 268 0.53 2.15 2.35
N GLY A 269 1.79 2.36 2.70
CA GLY A 269 2.94 2.11 1.82
C GLY A 269 3.01 0.66 1.38
N PHE A 270 2.95 -0.30 2.31
CA PHE A 270 2.95 -1.72 1.99
C PHE A 270 1.74 -2.13 1.12
N GLU A 271 0.54 -1.66 1.46
CA GLU A 271 -0.67 -1.91 0.68
C GLU A 271 -0.59 -1.33 -0.74
N SER A 272 0.08 -0.17 -0.91
CA SER A 272 0.27 0.43 -2.24
C SER A 272 1.09 -0.48 -3.18
N HIS A 273 2.06 -1.21 -2.62
CA HIS A 273 2.86 -2.25 -3.28
C HIS A 273 2.14 -3.62 -3.32
N GLY A 274 0.85 -3.66 -2.97
CA GLY A 274 0.03 -4.85 -3.00
C GLY A 274 0.44 -5.93 -2.00
N MET A 275 1.16 -5.55 -0.93
CA MET A 275 1.39 -6.43 0.21
C MET A 275 0.14 -6.47 1.09
N THR A 276 -0.12 -7.61 1.73
CA THR A 276 -1.21 -7.72 2.70
C THR A 276 -0.74 -7.28 4.07
N VAL A 277 -1.48 -6.40 4.74
CA VAL A 277 -1.10 -5.88 6.06
C VAL A 277 -2.06 -6.39 7.12
N HIS A 278 -1.49 -6.95 8.18
CA HIS A 278 -2.21 -7.54 9.31
C HIS A 278 -1.86 -6.80 10.60
N PRO A 279 -2.72 -5.87 11.06
CA PRO A 279 -2.65 -5.38 12.43
C PRO A 279 -2.79 -6.54 13.42
N VAL A 280 -1.98 -6.55 14.47
CA VAL A 280 -1.90 -7.64 15.46
C VAL A 280 -2.31 -7.12 16.83
N ILE A 281 -3.09 -7.90 17.56
CA ILE A 281 -3.46 -7.60 18.94
C ILE A 281 -2.17 -7.53 19.79
N PRO A 282 -2.01 -6.51 20.66
CA PRO A 282 -0.89 -6.47 21.60
C PRO A 282 -0.90 -7.74 22.46
N THR A 283 0.15 -8.56 22.34
CA THR A 283 0.23 -9.88 22.98
C THR A 283 1.62 -10.13 23.58
N ARG A 284 1.66 -10.88 24.67
CA ARG A 284 2.92 -11.29 25.31
C ARG A 284 3.68 -12.22 24.37
N GLY A 285 4.97 -11.92 24.17
CA GLY A 285 5.83 -12.67 23.24
C GLY A 285 5.83 -12.12 21.82
N GLY A 286 4.97 -11.15 21.47
CA GLY A 286 5.05 -10.41 20.21
C GLY A 286 6.32 -9.55 20.08
N GLU A 287 7.01 -9.31 21.19
CA GLU A 287 8.31 -8.63 21.28
C GLU A 287 9.50 -9.60 21.24
N ALA A 288 9.29 -10.88 20.90
CA ALA A 288 10.38 -11.84 20.77
C ALA A 288 11.45 -11.29 19.81
N GLY A 289 12.72 -11.37 20.20
CA GLY A 289 13.84 -10.90 19.37
C GLY A 289 14.17 -11.81 18.20
N ASP A 290 13.68 -13.05 18.21
CA ASP A 290 13.76 -13.97 17.08
C ASP A 290 12.61 -13.67 16.09
N PRO A 291 12.91 -13.31 14.82
CA PRO A 291 11.89 -12.95 13.84
C PRO A 291 10.89 -14.08 13.52
N GLU A 292 11.31 -15.34 13.52
CA GLU A 292 10.42 -16.47 13.22
C GLU A 292 9.44 -16.71 14.37
N ILE A 293 9.92 -16.59 15.62
CA ILE A 293 9.05 -16.68 16.81
C ILE A 293 8.08 -15.51 16.82
N ALA A 294 8.55 -14.28 16.57
CA ALA A 294 7.71 -13.10 16.53
C ALA A 294 6.63 -13.21 15.44
N LEU A 295 7.00 -13.70 14.25
CA LEU A 295 6.06 -13.95 13.16
C LEU A 295 4.99 -14.97 13.55
N SER A 296 5.39 -16.10 14.15
CA SER A 296 4.44 -17.14 14.58
C SER A 296 3.42 -16.61 15.59
N VAL A 297 3.88 -15.83 16.58
CA VAL A 297 2.99 -15.18 17.55
C VAL A 297 2.08 -14.15 16.87
N ALA A 298 2.63 -13.35 15.96
CA ALA A 298 1.90 -12.31 15.24
C ALA A 298 0.79 -12.88 14.35
N GLN A 299 1.06 -13.96 13.62
CA GLN A 299 0.08 -14.67 12.80
C GLN A 299 -1.09 -15.22 13.63
N ALA A 300 -0.81 -15.73 14.84
CA ALA A 300 -1.83 -16.25 15.73
C ALA A 300 -2.75 -15.17 16.34
N HIS A 301 -2.33 -13.90 16.31
CA HIS A 301 -3.03 -12.78 16.96
C HIS A 301 -3.40 -11.65 15.99
N ALA A 302 -3.43 -11.92 14.69
CA ALA A 302 -3.87 -10.97 13.69
C ALA A 302 -5.34 -10.56 13.94
N ILE A 303 -5.63 -9.26 13.86
CA ILE A 303 -6.97 -8.71 14.01
C ILE A 303 -7.79 -9.09 12.78
N SER A 304 -8.92 -9.77 13.02
CA SER A 304 -9.85 -10.22 11.97
C SER A 304 -10.33 -9.07 11.09
N GLU A 305 -10.57 -9.34 9.80
CA GLU A 305 -11.23 -8.39 8.89
C GLU A 305 -12.67 -8.06 9.30
N GLU A 306 -13.35 -8.99 9.97
CA GLU A 306 -14.72 -8.81 10.46
C GLU A 306 -14.83 -7.81 11.61
N GLN A 307 -13.73 -7.58 12.33
CA GLN A 307 -13.64 -6.60 13.40
C GLN A 307 -12.47 -5.64 13.10
N PRO A 308 -12.67 -4.61 12.25
CA PRO A 308 -11.61 -3.70 11.79
C PRO A 308 -11.15 -2.69 12.85
N TRP A 309 -11.22 -3.05 14.13
CA TRP A 309 -10.74 -2.28 15.26
C TRP A 309 -10.13 -3.16 16.35
N TYR A 310 -9.23 -2.57 17.12
CA TYR A 310 -8.71 -3.13 18.36
C TYR A 310 -9.47 -2.51 19.55
N ARG A 311 -9.88 -3.32 20.53
CA ARG A 311 -10.55 -2.85 21.74
C ARG A 311 -9.66 -3.05 22.97
N GLU A 312 -9.37 -1.95 23.65
CA GLU A 312 -8.81 -1.96 25.00
C GLU A 312 -9.93 -1.82 26.02
N ILE A 313 -10.03 -2.79 26.93
CA ILE A 313 -11.08 -2.82 27.96
C ILE A 313 -10.52 -2.25 29.26
N ILE A 314 -11.05 -1.12 29.71
CA ILE A 314 -10.69 -0.52 31.00
C ILE A 314 -11.58 -1.07 32.11
N THR A 315 -12.89 -1.11 31.86
CA THR A 315 -13.88 -1.71 32.76
C THR A 315 -15.05 -2.21 31.93
N GLU A 316 -15.55 -3.40 32.22
CA GLU A 316 -16.73 -3.94 31.55
C GLU A 316 -17.51 -4.83 32.50
N ASN A 317 -18.82 -4.57 32.62
CA ASN A 317 -19.77 -5.47 33.24
C ASN A 317 -20.62 -6.14 32.15
N PRO A 318 -20.26 -7.35 31.70
CA PRO A 318 -20.97 -8.04 30.62
C PRO A 318 -22.37 -8.50 31.01
N GLN A 319 -22.70 -8.52 32.31
CA GLN A 319 -24.01 -8.95 32.83
C GLN A 319 -25.04 -7.83 32.85
N ALA A 320 -24.65 -6.59 32.52
CA ALA A 320 -25.59 -5.48 32.47
C ALA A 320 -26.58 -5.65 31.30
N GLU A 321 -27.85 -5.82 31.65
CA GLU A 321 -28.95 -6.00 30.69
C GLU A 321 -29.63 -4.68 30.29
N GLN A 322 -29.35 -3.58 31.02
CA GLN A 322 -29.92 -2.26 30.78
C GLN A 322 -28.85 -1.19 30.98
N ALA A 323 -28.92 -0.14 30.16
CA ALA A 323 -28.13 1.08 30.33
C ALA A 323 -29.01 2.29 30.06
N ALA A 324 -28.72 3.42 30.71
CA ALA A 324 -29.44 4.67 30.48
C ALA A 324 -28.84 5.49 29.34
N ILE A 325 -27.50 5.46 29.23
CA ILE A 325 -26.76 6.23 28.23
C ILE A 325 -25.52 5.47 27.75
N VAL A 326 -25.26 5.60 26.45
CA VAL A 326 -24.03 5.20 25.77
C VAL A 326 -23.45 6.45 25.13
N THR A 327 -22.30 6.89 25.62
CA THR A 327 -21.57 8.05 25.11
C THR A 327 -20.28 7.59 24.44
N VAL A 328 -20.05 8.00 23.20
CA VAL A 328 -18.80 7.72 22.47
C VAL A 328 -18.10 9.04 22.18
N THR A 329 -16.86 9.16 22.64
CA THR A 329 -15.98 10.30 22.38
C THR A 329 -14.99 9.95 21.28
N GLU A 330 -14.97 10.73 20.20
CA GLU A 330 -13.93 10.68 19.17
C GLU A 330 -12.65 11.36 19.68
N GLN A 331 -11.59 10.56 19.84
CA GLN A 331 -10.25 11.04 20.16
C GLN A 331 -9.54 11.34 18.84
N ALA A 332 -9.30 12.61 18.55
CA ALA A 332 -8.76 13.04 17.27
C ALA A 332 -7.42 13.78 17.43
N ASP A 333 -6.49 13.47 16.54
CA ASP A 333 -5.31 14.31 16.31
C ASP A 333 -5.62 15.33 15.19
N PRO A 334 -5.17 16.60 15.29
CA PRO A 334 -5.48 17.62 14.30
C PRO A 334 -5.02 17.30 12.87
N GLU A 335 -3.95 16.52 12.72
CA GLU A 335 -3.38 16.14 11.41
C GLU A 335 -3.87 14.76 10.95
N LEU A 336 -4.03 13.81 11.88
CA LEU A 336 -4.38 12.43 11.55
C LEU A 336 -5.88 12.15 11.58
N GLY A 337 -6.70 13.05 12.12
CA GLY A 337 -8.11 12.82 12.38
C GLY A 337 -8.33 11.83 13.52
N PRO A 338 -9.43 11.05 13.52
CA PRO A 338 -9.75 10.10 14.59
C PRO A 338 -8.66 9.04 14.75
N VAL A 339 -8.14 8.88 15.96
CA VAL A 339 -7.13 7.86 16.34
C VAL A 339 -7.68 6.81 17.30
N ALA A 340 -8.73 7.14 18.07
CA ALA A 340 -9.43 6.22 18.95
C ALA A 340 -10.86 6.71 19.23
N TYR A 341 -11.68 5.83 19.79
CA TYR A 341 -13.03 6.12 20.28
C TYR A 341 -13.16 5.63 21.71
N THR A 342 -13.41 6.53 22.64
CA THR A 342 -13.66 6.18 24.05
C THR A 342 -15.15 6.01 24.27
N ALA A 343 -15.60 4.78 24.55
CA ALA A 343 -16.99 4.46 24.80
C ALA A 343 -17.25 4.32 26.30
N LEU A 344 -18.25 5.05 26.79
CA LEU A 344 -18.72 5.09 28.16
C LEU A 344 -20.19 4.66 28.21
N VAL A 345 -20.48 3.59 28.94
CA VAL A 345 -21.85 3.07 29.15
C VAL A 345 -22.19 3.21 30.62
N GLN A 346 -23.33 3.83 30.92
CA GLN A 346 -23.76 4.09 32.30
C GLN A 346 -25.19 3.64 32.56
N ALA A 347 -25.45 3.21 33.79
CA ALA A 347 -26.78 2.95 34.32
C ALA A 347 -27.53 4.27 34.62
N ALA A 348 -28.82 4.16 34.96
CA ALA A 348 -29.67 5.32 35.23
C ALA A 348 -29.27 6.12 36.47
N ASP A 349 -28.58 5.48 37.43
CA ASP A 349 -28.03 6.10 38.64
C ASP A 349 -26.61 6.66 38.43
N GLY A 350 -26.07 6.58 37.20
CA GLY A 350 -24.74 7.03 36.85
C GLY A 350 -23.63 6.00 37.06
N GLU A 351 -23.95 4.78 37.53
CA GLU A 351 -22.97 3.71 37.69
C GLU A 351 -22.29 3.38 36.35
N LEU A 352 -20.95 3.27 36.39
CA LEU A 352 -20.15 2.87 35.23
C LEU A 352 -20.35 1.38 34.93
N ILE A 353 -20.93 1.07 33.77
CA ILE A 353 -21.09 -0.30 33.26
C ILE A 353 -19.89 -0.69 32.40
N THR A 354 -19.52 0.17 31.45
CA THR A 354 -18.46 -0.11 30.49
C THR A 354 -17.66 1.16 30.21
N LEU A 355 -16.34 1.03 30.24
CA LEU A 355 -15.37 1.99 29.71
C LEU A 355 -14.36 1.24 28.85
N VAL A 356 -14.32 1.55 27.56
CA VAL A 356 -13.36 0.97 26.62
C VAL A 356 -12.79 2.00 25.66
N HIS A 357 -11.68 1.66 25.02
CA HIS A 357 -11.05 2.43 23.96
C HIS A 357 -10.98 1.57 22.70
N ASP A 358 -11.70 1.98 21.65
CA ASP A 358 -11.70 1.31 20.35
C ASP A 358 -10.79 2.05 19.37
N TYR A 359 -9.81 1.35 18.81
CA TYR A 359 -8.83 1.89 17.88
C TYR A 359 -9.12 1.41 16.46
N PRO A 360 -9.44 2.29 15.50
CA PRO A 360 -9.63 1.90 14.12
C PRO A 360 -8.28 1.49 13.52
N VAL A 361 -8.11 0.19 13.27
CA VAL A 361 -6.86 -0.38 12.71
C VAL A 361 -6.91 -0.52 11.19
N ARG A 362 -8.07 -0.26 10.58
CA ARG A 362 -8.30 -0.21 9.13
C ARG A 362 -9.18 0.99 8.76
N PRO A 363 -9.22 1.43 7.49
CA PRO A 363 -10.02 2.58 7.06
C PRO A 363 -11.52 2.47 7.41
N GLU A 364 -12.09 1.26 7.33
CA GLU A 364 -13.50 0.99 7.62
C GLU A 364 -13.79 0.98 9.14
N GLY A 365 -12.75 0.89 9.97
CA GLY A 365 -12.83 0.74 11.42
C GLY A 365 -13.62 1.86 12.10
N MET A 366 -13.46 3.11 11.66
CA MET A 366 -14.16 4.25 12.25
C MET A 366 -15.70 4.09 12.16
N GLN A 367 -16.21 3.76 10.97
CA GLN A 367 -17.65 3.59 10.76
C GLN A 367 -18.15 2.32 11.47
N ALA A 368 -17.35 1.26 11.49
CA ALA A 368 -17.69 0.01 12.14
C ALA A 368 -17.81 0.18 13.68
N ILE A 369 -16.91 0.93 14.31
CA ILE A 369 -16.96 1.25 15.75
C ILE A 369 -18.22 2.06 16.08
N ILE A 370 -18.48 3.13 15.32
CA ILE A 370 -19.67 3.98 15.55
C ILE A 370 -20.95 3.16 15.40
N GLY A 371 -21.06 2.36 14.32
CA GLY A 371 -22.20 1.49 14.09
C GLY A 371 -22.38 0.43 15.18
N HIS A 372 -21.28 -0.16 15.67
CA HIS A 372 -21.31 -1.12 16.77
C HIS A 372 -21.92 -0.52 18.04
N TRP A 373 -21.45 0.67 18.46
CA TRP A 373 -21.95 1.29 19.68
C TRP A 373 -23.36 1.86 19.56
N GLN A 374 -23.73 2.36 18.39
CA GLN A 374 -25.11 2.76 18.12
C GLN A 374 -26.05 1.56 18.24
N ALA A 375 -25.72 0.42 17.62
CA ALA A 375 -26.51 -0.81 17.74
C ALA A 375 -26.55 -1.34 19.18
N ARG A 376 -25.44 -1.20 19.93
CA ARG A 376 -25.40 -1.56 21.35
C ARG A 376 -26.35 -0.70 22.18
N ALA A 377 -26.37 0.61 21.97
CA ALA A 377 -27.28 1.54 22.64
C ALA A 377 -28.75 1.17 22.36
N GLU A 378 -29.09 0.90 21.10
CA GLU A 378 -30.42 0.44 20.70
C GLU A 378 -30.81 -0.87 21.40
N SER A 379 -29.89 -1.85 21.47
CA SER A 379 -30.14 -3.14 22.13
C SER A 379 -30.37 -3.03 23.65
N LEU A 380 -29.78 -2.02 24.29
CA LEU A 380 -29.90 -1.77 25.73
C LEU A 380 -31.06 -0.81 26.08
N GLY A 381 -31.75 -0.26 25.09
CA GLY A 381 -32.74 0.79 25.29
C GLY A 381 -32.15 2.09 25.83
N ALA A 382 -30.86 2.33 25.59
CA ALA A 382 -30.11 3.46 26.12
C ALA A 382 -30.15 4.67 25.17
N THR A 383 -29.95 5.87 25.72
CA THR A 383 -29.72 7.08 24.92
C THR A 383 -28.34 6.99 24.26
N TRP A 384 -28.27 7.29 22.97
CA TRP A 384 -27.03 7.35 22.20
C TRP A 384 -26.50 8.78 22.10
N GLN A 385 -25.21 8.99 22.42
CA GLN A 385 -24.54 10.28 22.30
C GLN A 385 -23.15 10.12 21.70
N MET A 386 -22.82 11.01 20.75
CA MET A 386 -21.52 11.07 20.10
C MET A 386 -20.88 12.44 20.36
N GLU A 387 -19.68 12.44 20.95
CA GLU A 387 -18.89 13.63 21.26
C GLU A 387 -17.69 13.74 20.33
N ARG A 388 -17.44 14.93 19.80
CA ARG A 388 -16.34 15.21 18.85
C ARG A 388 -15.60 16.49 19.26
N PRO A 389 -14.79 16.43 20.33
CA PRO A 389 -14.06 17.60 20.81
C PRO A 389 -12.96 18.08 19.84
N GLY A 390 -12.62 17.28 18.81
CA GLY A 390 -11.59 17.62 17.81
C GLY A 390 -10.16 17.55 18.35
N ARG A 391 -9.95 16.88 19.48
CA ARG A 391 -8.66 16.67 20.14
C ARG A 391 -8.68 15.35 20.91
N ILE A 392 -7.50 14.83 21.26
CA ILE A 392 -7.35 13.75 22.23
C ILE A 392 -7.61 14.31 23.64
N ASN A 393 -8.46 13.63 24.40
CA ASN A 393 -8.74 13.93 25.79
C ASN A 393 -8.06 12.87 26.68
N ALA A 394 -7.04 13.29 27.41
CA ALA A 394 -6.23 12.42 28.26
C ALA A 394 -5.93 13.08 29.62
N ALA A 395 -5.71 12.27 30.65
CA ALA A 395 -5.31 12.72 31.98
C ALA A 395 -4.38 11.71 32.66
N GLY A 396 -3.93 12.01 33.88
CA GLY A 396 -3.10 11.10 34.67
C GLY A 396 -1.59 11.22 34.42
N ASN A 397 -0.81 10.45 35.18
CA ASN A 397 0.62 10.27 34.99
C ASN A 397 1.02 8.85 35.50
N PRO A 398 1.26 7.87 34.60
CA PRO A 398 1.24 7.99 33.13
C PRO A 398 -0.15 8.35 32.59
N ALA A 399 -0.18 8.96 31.41
CA ALA A 399 -1.41 9.42 30.78
C ALA A 399 -2.32 8.25 30.36
N TYR A 400 -3.63 8.48 30.38
CA TYR A 400 -4.67 7.57 29.90
C TYR A 400 -5.81 8.34 29.24
N LEU A 401 -6.49 7.73 28.27
CA LEU A 401 -7.62 8.35 27.57
C LEU A 401 -8.83 8.51 28.50
N GLN A 402 -9.58 9.59 28.29
CA GLN A 402 -10.80 9.87 29.05
C GLN A 402 -11.97 10.24 28.13
N PRO A 403 -13.21 9.84 28.48
CA PRO A 403 -14.38 10.31 27.78
C PRO A 403 -14.51 11.83 27.91
N TRP A 404 -15.03 12.48 26.87
CA TRP A 404 -15.43 13.87 26.94
C TRP A 404 -16.80 13.96 27.59
N LEU A 405 -16.89 14.64 28.73
CA LEU A 405 -18.14 14.93 29.40
C LEU A 405 -18.39 16.43 29.28
N ASN A 406 -19.37 16.84 28.48
CA ASN A 406 -19.87 18.22 28.45
C ASN A 406 -20.64 18.51 29.76
N TYR A 407 -19.93 18.67 30.87
CA TYR A 407 -20.50 19.22 32.09
C TYR A 407 -19.50 20.15 32.76
N GLU A 408 -19.89 21.43 32.89
CA GLU A 408 -19.41 22.38 33.90
C GLU A 408 -19.81 21.91 35.32
N GLY A 409 -19.55 20.65 35.64
CA GLY A 409 -19.85 20.02 36.92
C GLY A 409 -18.66 19.17 37.32
N ASN A 410 -17.87 19.67 38.27
CA ASN A 410 -16.83 18.88 38.93
C ASN A 410 -17.46 17.59 39.50
N ALA A 411 -16.76 16.47 39.29
CA ALA A 411 -16.92 15.28 40.12
C ALA A 411 -16.47 15.57 41.57
#